data_AF-A0A7S3HDN0-F1
#
_entry.id   AF-A0A7S3HDN0-F1
#
_cell.length_a   1.000
_cell.length_b   1.000
_cell.length_c   1.000
_cell.angle_alpha   90.00
_cell.angle_beta   90.00
_cell.angle_gamma   90.00
#
_symmetry.space_group_name_H-M   'P 1'
#
loop_
_entity.id
_entity.type
_entity.pdbx_description
1 polymer ?
#
loop_
_entity_poly.entity_id
_entity_poly.type
_entity_poly.pdbx_seq_one_letter_code
_entity_poly.pdbx_strand_id
1 'polypeptide(L)'
;LVSFSRSVSTMGKAKSAKKGRQPQTNAPIPKAGTTSVTALEADLASLEEGKRQKACMLLADLYQFNISNKFSLDTLTSANILSKLSMRLVDTSDKVRVQASSALKNLSESKDAAIVKRLVSLGIVRSVVTLFTDAAASASWSSADVVEFVENLLHTVANALSCNAAAMNEILSTNADFIVILTNLINASIPSNVVSAVANLLIIVAGNGHADLILSNDPSSTF
;
A
#
# COMPACT_ATOMS: atom_id res chain seq x y z
N LEU A 1 44.46 -58.69 37.50
CA LEU A 1 43.92 -60.06 37.48
C LEU A 1 43.47 -60.38 36.05
N VAL A 2 44.06 -61.43 35.46
CA VAL A 2 43.65 -62.14 34.21
C VAL A 2 43.93 -61.37 32.89
N SER A 3 44.87 -61.70 32.00
CA SER A 3 45.30 -62.96 31.32
C SER A 3 44.50 -63.28 30.04
N PHE A 4 45.24 -63.38 28.91
CA PHE A 4 45.05 -64.29 27.74
C PHE A 4 43.72 -64.20 26.93
N SER A 5 43.64 -64.42 25.62
CA SER A 5 44.56 -64.82 24.55
C SER A 5 43.82 -64.76 23.20
N ARG A 6 44.59 -64.51 22.11
CA ARG A 6 44.57 -65.14 20.76
C ARG A 6 43.25 -65.22 19.95
N SER A 7 43.22 -65.31 18.62
CA SER A 7 44.12 -65.03 17.49
C SER A 7 43.35 -65.45 16.21
N VAL A 8 43.80 -64.93 15.07
CA VAL A 8 43.68 -65.40 13.66
C VAL A 8 42.35 -65.35 12.87
N SER A 9 42.50 -64.73 11.68
CA SER A 9 42.10 -65.19 10.33
C SER A 9 40.64 -65.24 9.89
N THR A 10 40.29 -64.42 8.89
CA THR A 10 40.13 -64.79 7.46
C THR A 10 39.39 -63.65 6.73
N MET A 11 39.98 -63.07 5.69
CA MET A 11 39.77 -63.39 4.26
C MET A 11 38.49 -62.80 3.66
N GLY A 12 38.67 -61.75 2.85
CA GLY A 12 38.13 -61.63 1.48
C GLY A 12 36.62 -61.72 1.22
N LYS A 13 36.05 -60.56 0.88
CA LYS A 13 35.04 -60.27 -0.18
C LYS A 13 33.67 -60.97 -0.12
N ALA A 14 32.61 -60.17 0.02
CA ALA A 14 31.50 -60.16 -0.95
C ALA A 14 30.65 -58.87 -0.85
N LYS A 15 30.28 -58.36 -2.03
CA LYS A 15 29.38 -57.23 -2.32
C LYS A 15 27.97 -57.49 -1.77
N SER A 16 27.22 -56.44 -1.38
CA SER A 16 26.06 -55.93 -2.14
C SER A 16 25.16 -54.97 -1.32
N ALA A 17 24.41 -54.16 -2.05
CA ALA A 17 23.15 -53.49 -1.69
C ALA A 17 23.17 -52.22 -0.81
N LYS A 18 23.39 -51.12 -1.54
CA LYS A 18 22.85 -49.76 -1.35
C LYS A 18 21.43 -49.79 -0.74
N LYS A 19 21.28 -49.39 0.53
CA LYS A 19 19.99 -48.96 1.11
C LYS A 19 20.13 -47.48 1.47
N GLY A 20 19.62 -46.63 0.57
CA GLY A 20 19.57 -45.18 0.76
C GLY A 20 18.84 -44.85 2.05
N ARG A 21 19.55 -44.24 2.99
CA ARG A 21 18.96 -43.62 4.17
C ARG A 21 18.45 -42.25 3.71
N GLN A 22 17.16 -42.17 3.37
CA GLN A 22 16.49 -40.89 3.23
C GLN A 22 16.49 -40.18 4.59
N PRO A 23 16.83 -38.88 4.67
CA PRO A 23 16.56 -38.09 5.86
C PRO A 23 15.04 -37.94 6.00
N GLN A 24 14.47 -38.41 7.11
CA GLN A 24 13.15 -37.98 7.53
C GLN A 24 13.23 -36.52 7.96
N THR A 25 12.65 -35.61 7.19
CA THR A 25 12.10 -34.35 7.68
C THR A 25 10.92 -33.93 6.80
N ASN A 26 9.77 -34.61 6.93
CA ASN A 26 8.50 -33.96 6.60
C ASN A 26 8.09 -33.10 7.80
N ALA A 27 8.83 -32.02 8.04
CA ALA A 27 8.29 -30.90 8.77
C ALA A 27 7.32 -30.20 7.81
N PRO A 28 6.07 -29.89 8.23
CA PRO A 28 5.23 -29.02 7.42
C PRO A 28 5.98 -27.70 7.25
N ILE A 29 6.20 -27.30 6.00
CA ILE A 29 6.64 -25.93 5.69
C ILE A 29 5.66 -25.00 6.41
N PRO A 30 6.12 -24.11 7.30
CA PRO A 30 5.20 -23.24 8.02
C PRO A 30 4.47 -22.37 7.00
N LYS A 31 3.15 -22.55 6.89
CA LYS A 31 2.20 -21.69 6.16
C LYS A 31 2.05 -20.32 6.85
N ALA A 32 3.13 -19.78 7.40
CA ALA A 32 3.10 -18.61 8.28
C ALA A 32 2.75 -17.30 7.54
N GLY A 33 2.84 -17.29 6.20
CA GLY A 33 2.48 -16.11 5.39
C GLY A 33 1.00 -15.97 5.04
N THR A 34 0.25 -17.07 4.93
CA THR A 34 -1.19 -17.00 4.57
C THR A 34 -2.07 -16.76 5.77
N THR A 35 -1.76 -17.37 6.92
CA THR A 35 -2.54 -17.23 8.15
C THR A 35 -2.51 -15.80 8.70
N SER A 36 -1.38 -15.10 8.56
CA SER A 36 -1.23 -13.71 9.04
C SER A 36 -2.02 -12.71 8.18
N VAL A 37 -2.04 -12.89 6.86
CA VAL A 37 -2.80 -12.01 5.95
C VAL A 37 -4.29 -12.24 6.08
N THR A 38 -4.75 -13.49 6.25
CA THR A 38 -6.17 -13.77 6.50
C THR A 38 -6.64 -13.17 7.83
N ALA A 39 -5.81 -13.22 8.87
CA ALA A 39 -6.12 -12.57 10.15
C ALA A 39 -6.20 -11.05 10.01
N LEU A 40 -5.24 -10.43 9.32
CA LEU A 40 -5.25 -9.00 9.02
C LEU A 40 -6.51 -8.59 8.25
N GLU A 41 -6.89 -9.39 7.25
CA GLU A 41 -8.10 -9.17 6.47
C GLU A 41 -9.37 -9.22 7.34
N ALA A 42 -9.45 -10.19 8.25
CA ALA A 42 -10.54 -10.30 9.20
C ALA A 42 -10.59 -9.11 10.16
N ASP A 43 -9.44 -8.63 10.64
CA ASP A 43 -9.37 -7.48 11.53
C ASP A 43 -9.77 -6.17 10.84
N LEU A 44 -9.43 -5.98 9.56
CA LEU A 44 -9.93 -4.85 8.75
C LEU A 44 -11.46 -4.85 8.59
N ALA A 45 -12.06 -6.05 8.54
CA ALA A 45 -13.50 -6.24 8.42
C ALA A 45 -14.23 -6.30 9.77
N SER A 46 -13.50 -6.25 10.89
CA SER A 46 -14.06 -6.42 12.24
C SER A 46 -15.06 -5.32 12.60
N LEU A 47 -16.08 -5.66 13.37
CA LEU A 47 -16.99 -4.68 13.97
C LEU A 47 -16.38 -3.96 15.18
N GLU A 48 -15.27 -4.45 15.71
CA GLU A 48 -14.53 -3.82 16.80
C GLU A 48 -13.57 -2.73 16.26
N GLU A 49 -13.78 -1.48 16.68
CA GLU A 49 -12.94 -0.34 16.31
C GLU A 49 -11.45 -0.60 16.56
N GLY A 50 -11.11 -1.14 17.74
CA GLY A 50 -9.72 -1.40 18.11
C GLY A 50 -9.02 -2.42 17.21
N LYS A 51 -9.74 -3.40 16.64
CA LYS A 51 -9.17 -4.34 15.66
C LYS A 51 -8.92 -3.65 14.32
N ARG A 52 -9.91 -2.89 13.83
CA ARG A 52 -9.78 -2.12 12.58
C ARG A 52 -8.63 -1.13 12.63
N GLN A 53 -8.53 -0.38 13.74
CA GLN A 53 -7.46 0.59 13.95
C GLN A 53 -6.08 -0.08 13.93
N LYS A 54 -5.90 -1.15 14.72
CA LYS A 54 -4.63 -1.91 14.77
C LYS A 54 -4.26 -2.52 13.42
N ALA A 55 -5.23 -3.01 12.67
CA ALA A 55 -5.00 -3.55 11.34
C ALA A 55 -4.52 -2.47 10.35
N CYS A 56 -5.11 -1.28 10.39
CA CYS A 56 -4.67 -0.15 9.56
C CYS A 56 -3.26 0.32 9.94
N MET A 57 -2.97 0.42 11.25
CA MET A 57 -1.63 0.74 11.74
C MET A 57 -0.59 -0.28 11.26
N LEU A 58 -0.89 -1.57 11.44
CA LEU A 58 0.00 -2.65 11.00
C LEU A 58 0.23 -2.60 9.48
N LEU A 59 -0.80 -2.29 8.68
CA LEU A 59 -0.62 -2.09 7.25
C LEU A 59 0.30 -0.91 6.93
N ALA A 60 0.12 0.24 7.60
CA ALA A 60 0.98 1.39 7.40
C ALA A 60 2.45 1.07 7.69
N ASP A 61 2.72 0.36 8.79
CA ASP A 61 4.06 -0.08 9.17
C ASP A 61 4.63 -1.09 8.17
N LEU A 62 3.83 -2.08 7.75
CA LEU A 62 4.26 -3.08 6.78
C LEU A 62 4.55 -2.46 5.42
N TYR A 63 3.72 -1.53 4.93
CA TYR A 63 3.99 -0.85 3.67
C TYR A 63 5.30 -0.07 3.74
N GLN A 64 5.49 0.73 4.80
CA GLN A 64 6.72 1.48 5.00
C GLN A 64 7.95 0.57 5.05
N PHE A 65 7.88 -0.50 5.85
CA PHE A 65 8.96 -1.47 6.01
C PHE A 65 9.31 -2.16 4.68
N ASN A 66 8.32 -2.66 3.94
CA ASN A 66 8.57 -3.36 2.68
C ASN A 66 9.14 -2.41 1.61
N ILE A 67 8.71 -1.14 1.58
CA ILE A 67 9.28 -0.12 0.69
C ILE A 67 10.76 0.12 1.04
N SER A 68 11.07 0.34 2.31
CA SER A 68 12.45 0.58 2.76
C SER A 68 13.38 -0.62 2.51
N ASN A 69 12.84 -1.84 2.54
CA ASN A 69 13.61 -3.07 2.39
C ASN A 69 13.47 -3.74 1.01
N LYS A 70 12.72 -3.12 0.08
CA LYS A 70 12.47 -3.61 -1.29
C LYS A 70 11.88 -5.02 -1.35
N PHE A 71 11.02 -5.35 -0.39
CA PHE A 71 10.26 -6.61 -0.40
C PHE A 71 9.00 -6.49 -1.25
N SER A 72 8.51 -7.62 -1.79
CA SER A 72 7.28 -7.63 -2.57
C SER A 72 6.07 -7.26 -1.70
N LEU A 73 5.22 -6.40 -2.25
CA LEU A 73 3.96 -5.97 -1.66
C LEU A 73 2.76 -6.73 -2.21
N ASP A 74 2.93 -7.73 -3.07
CA ASP A 74 1.84 -8.35 -3.84
C ASP A 74 0.69 -8.85 -2.96
N THR A 75 1.00 -9.58 -1.89
CA THR A 75 -0.01 -10.14 -0.99
C THR A 75 -0.71 -9.05 -0.18
N LEU A 76 0.04 -8.07 0.33
CA LEU A 76 -0.49 -6.95 1.12
C LEU A 76 -1.29 -5.97 0.26
N THR A 77 -1.07 -5.95 -1.05
CA THR A 77 -1.77 -5.12 -2.03
C THR A 77 -2.76 -5.92 -2.86
N SER A 78 -3.21 -7.07 -2.36
CA SER A 78 -4.30 -7.81 -3.00
C SER A 78 -5.59 -6.97 -3.04
N ALA A 79 -6.42 -7.18 -4.05
CA ALA A 79 -7.66 -6.40 -4.24
C ALA A 79 -8.56 -6.44 -2.99
N ASN A 80 -8.55 -7.55 -2.27
CA ASN A 80 -9.36 -7.76 -1.09
C ASN A 80 -8.87 -6.93 0.12
N ILE A 81 -7.55 -6.89 0.36
CA ILE A 81 -6.96 -6.03 1.40
C ILE A 81 -7.20 -4.56 1.06
N LEU A 82 -6.92 -4.17 -0.19
CA LEU A 82 -7.07 -2.78 -0.63
C LEU A 82 -8.53 -2.30 -0.57
N SER A 83 -9.49 -3.14 -0.96
CA SER A 83 -10.92 -2.83 -0.85
C SER A 83 -11.33 -2.63 0.61
N LYS A 84 -10.95 -3.54 1.52
CA LYS A 84 -11.26 -3.41 2.95
C LYS A 84 -10.60 -2.20 3.59
N LEU A 85 -9.34 -1.92 3.24
CA LEU A 85 -8.63 -0.71 3.67
C LEU A 85 -9.35 0.54 3.18
N SER A 86 -9.78 0.58 1.92
CA SER A 86 -10.53 1.71 1.36
C SER A 86 -11.85 1.95 2.09
N MET A 87 -12.57 0.89 2.50
CA MET A 87 -13.77 1.03 3.35
C MET A 87 -13.48 1.68 4.71
N ARG A 88 -12.25 1.63 5.21
CA ARG A 88 -11.88 2.26 6.49
C ARG A 88 -11.68 3.77 6.38
N LEU A 89 -11.56 4.33 5.18
CA LEU A 89 -11.49 5.79 4.98
C LEU A 89 -12.83 6.49 5.32
N VAL A 90 -13.92 5.74 5.32
CA VAL A 90 -15.28 6.19 5.67
C VAL A 90 -15.78 5.57 6.98
N ASP A 91 -14.86 5.09 7.82
CA ASP A 91 -15.21 4.56 9.15
C ASP A 91 -15.84 5.66 10.02
N THR A 92 -16.69 5.29 10.96
CA THR A 92 -17.30 6.25 11.90
C THR A 92 -16.30 6.78 12.93
N SER A 93 -15.17 6.08 13.13
CA SER A 93 -14.09 6.52 14.01
C SER A 93 -13.04 7.29 13.22
N ASP A 94 -12.79 8.55 13.61
CA ASP A 94 -11.73 9.38 13.04
C ASP A 94 -10.34 8.73 13.21
N LYS A 95 -10.11 8.04 14.33
CA LYS A 95 -8.85 7.30 14.55
C LYS A 95 -8.64 6.22 13.50
N VAL A 96 -9.69 5.46 13.17
CA VAL A 96 -9.60 4.43 12.13
C VAL A 96 -9.37 5.07 10.76
N ARG A 97 -10.07 6.16 10.45
CA ARG A 97 -9.89 6.91 9.19
C ARG A 97 -8.46 7.42 9.02
N VAL A 98 -7.90 8.03 10.06
CA VAL A 98 -6.51 8.50 10.07
C VAL A 98 -5.55 7.35 9.77
N GLN A 99 -5.66 6.23 10.50
CA GLN A 99 -4.76 5.09 10.28
C GLN A 99 -4.93 4.47 8.89
N ALA A 100 -6.15 4.41 8.37
CA ALA A 100 -6.40 3.93 7.01
C ALA A 100 -5.78 4.86 5.95
N SER A 101 -5.91 6.18 6.12
CA SER A 101 -5.31 7.17 5.24
C SER A 101 -3.78 7.13 5.28
N SER A 102 -3.20 6.93 6.48
CA SER A 102 -1.75 6.78 6.67
C SER A 102 -1.23 5.53 5.96
N ALA A 103 -1.95 4.41 6.06
CA ALA A 103 -1.60 3.20 5.32
C ALA A 103 -1.61 3.40 3.79
N LEU A 104 -2.62 4.10 3.25
CA LEU A 104 -2.66 4.40 1.82
C LEU A 104 -1.57 5.38 1.38
N LYS A 105 -1.28 6.40 2.19
CA LYS A 105 -0.14 7.30 1.98
C LYS A 105 1.14 6.49 1.87
N ASN A 106 1.49 5.71 2.89
CA ASN A 106 2.72 4.90 2.91
C ASN A 106 2.77 3.95 1.72
N LEU A 107 1.66 3.29 1.36
CA LEU A 107 1.62 2.44 0.18
C LEU A 107 1.93 3.21 -1.11
N SER A 108 1.34 4.39 -1.28
CA SER A 108 1.54 5.23 -2.47
C SER A 108 2.96 5.80 -2.57
N GLU A 109 3.65 5.99 -1.44
CA GLU A 109 5.04 6.44 -1.40
C GLU A 109 6.03 5.44 -2.00
N SER A 110 5.64 4.17 -2.17
CA SER A 110 6.41 3.19 -2.93
C SER A 110 6.70 3.66 -4.36
N LYS A 111 5.82 4.51 -4.92
CA LYS A 111 5.83 4.96 -6.32
C LYS A 111 5.94 3.81 -7.32
N ASP A 112 5.56 2.60 -6.91
CA ASP A 112 5.48 1.44 -7.77
C ASP A 112 4.28 1.59 -8.72
N ALA A 113 4.55 1.66 -10.02
CA ALA A 113 3.54 1.90 -11.04
C ALA A 113 2.46 0.79 -11.08
N ALA A 114 2.80 -0.46 -10.75
CA ALA A 114 1.83 -1.56 -10.71
C ALA A 114 0.88 -1.42 -9.52
N ILE A 115 1.41 -1.02 -8.36
CA ILE A 115 0.59 -0.72 -7.17
C ILE A 115 -0.32 0.46 -7.43
N VAL A 116 0.20 1.58 -7.96
CA VAL A 116 -0.60 2.76 -8.28
C VAL A 116 -1.68 2.45 -9.31
N LYS A 117 -1.34 1.70 -10.37
CA LYS A 117 -2.32 1.24 -11.37
C LYS A 117 -3.42 0.38 -10.73
N ARG A 118 -3.08 -0.44 -9.73
CA ARG A 118 -4.07 -1.21 -8.98
C ARG A 118 -4.99 -0.32 -8.16
N LEU A 119 -4.46 0.68 -7.45
CA LEU A 119 -5.26 1.66 -6.70
C LEU A 119 -6.26 2.40 -7.59
N VAL A 120 -5.81 2.83 -8.78
CA VAL A 120 -6.66 3.44 -9.83
C VAL A 120 -7.73 2.44 -10.29
N SER A 121 -7.35 1.22 -10.66
CA SER A 121 -8.31 0.21 -11.17
C SER A 121 -9.40 -0.18 -10.17
N LEU A 122 -9.11 -0.09 -8.87
CA LEU A 122 -10.07 -0.35 -7.79
C LEU A 122 -10.91 0.88 -7.43
N GLY A 123 -10.69 2.04 -8.07
CA GLY A 123 -11.39 3.29 -7.78
C GLY A 123 -11.02 3.92 -6.44
N ILE A 124 -9.88 3.53 -5.86
CA ILE A 124 -9.43 4.04 -4.56
C ILE A 124 -8.97 5.47 -4.70
N VAL A 125 -8.23 5.81 -5.77
CA VAL A 125 -7.76 7.18 -6.02
C VAL A 125 -8.94 8.14 -6.16
N ARG A 126 -9.96 7.76 -6.93
CA ARG A 126 -11.20 8.52 -7.05
C ARG A 126 -11.91 8.70 -5.71
N SER A 127 -12.04 7.62 -4.93
CA SER A 127 -12.64 7.69 -3.58
C SER A 127 -11.86 8.62 -2.66
N VAL A 128 -10.53 8.58 -2.68
CA VAL A 128 -9.64 9.47 -1.92
C VAL A 128 -9.87 10.93 -2.31
N VAL A 129 -9.98 11.24 -3.60
CA VAL A 129 -10.28 12.61 -4.05
C VAL A 129 -11.64 13.08 -3.56
N THR A 130 -12.69 12.27 -3.71
CA THR A 130 -14.03 12.64 -3.22
C THR A 130 -14.05 12.87 -1.71
N LEU A 131 -13.37 12.02 -0.94
CA LEU A 131 -13.27 12.21 0.51
C LEU A 131 -12.47 13.46 0.89
N PHE A 132 -11.43 13.78 0.13
CA PHE A 132 -10.69 15.02 0.31
C PHE A 132 -11.58 16.24 0.02
N THR A 133 -12.33 16.24 -1.08
CA THR A 133 -13.19 17.38 -1.43
C THR A 133 -14.29 17.59 -0.39
N ASP A 134 -14.89 16.50 0.09
CA ASP A 134 -15.91 16.54 1.15
C ASP A 134 -15.33 17.05 2.48
N ALA A 135 -14.15 16.55 2.84
CA ALA A 135 -13.44 17.00 4.03
C ALA A 135 -13.04 18.47 3.92
N ALA A 136 -12.46 18.91 2.81
CA ALA A 136 -12.04 20.29 2.59
C ALA A 136 -13.22 21.29 2.68
N ALA A 137 -14.40 20.89 2.21
CA ALA A 137 -15.61 21.72 2.26
C ALA A 137 -16.22 21.83 3.67
N SER A 138 -16.02 20.82 4.52
CA SER A 138 -16.67 20.72 5.84
C SER A 138 -15.69 20.80 7.03
N ALA A 139 -14.39 20.84 6.78
CA ALA A 139 -13.37 20.69 7.81
C ALA A 139 -13.37 21.85 8.80
N SER A 140 -13.50 21.49 10.08
CA SER A 140 -12.96 22.28 11.17
C SER A 140 -11.48 21.92 11.33
N TRP A 141 -10.59 22.78 10.83
CA TRP A 141 -9.13 22.60 10.86
C TRP A 141 -8.50 22.65 12.27
N SER A 142 -9.31 22.62 13.32
CA SER A 142 -8.88 22.57 14.72
C SER A 142 -8.55 21.16 15.21
N SER A 143 -9.05 20.12 14.54
CA SER A 143 -8.79 18.72 14.92
C SER A 143 -7.52 18.21 14.24
N ALA A 144 -6.53 17.79 15.03
CA ALA A 144 -5.29 17.21 14.50
C ALA A 144 -5.56 15.96 13.65
N ASP A 145 -6.53 15.13 14.04
CA ASP A 145 -6.93 13.93 13.29
C ASP A 145 -7.50 14.29 11.91
N VAL A 146 -8.32 15.35 11.82
CA VAL A 146 -8.88 15.82 10.54
C VAL A 146 -7.78 16.35 9.63
N VAL A 147 -6.86 17.13 10.19
CA VAL A 147 -5.71 17.69 9.47
C VAL A 147 -4.82 16.58 8.92
N GLU A 148 -4.46 15.60 9.75
CA GLU A 148 -3.65 14.44 9.35
C GLU A 148 -4.36 13.59 8.31
N PHE A 149 -5.66 13.34 8.48
CA PHE A 149 -6.46 12.61 7.49
C PHE A 149 -6.41 13.30 6.12
N VAL A 150 -6.71 14.60 6.07
CA VAL A 150 -6.70 15.38 4.81
C VAL A 150 -5.32 15.40 4.17
N GLU A 151 -4.26 15.62 4.97
CA GLU A 151 -2.88 15.61 4.49
C GLU A 151 -2.51 14.25 3.87
N ASN A 152 -2.86 13.14 4.52
CA ASN A 152 -2.61 11.79 4.01
C ASN A 152 -3.35 11.52 2.68
N LEU A 153 -4.60 12.00 2.54
CA LEU A 153 -5.33 11.91 1.27
C LEU A 153 -4.62 12.69 0.16
N LEU A 154 -4.21 13.93 0.43
CA LEU A 154 -3.49 14.78 -0.54
C LEU A 154 -2.19 14.11 -1.01
N HIS A 155 -1.40 13.55 -0.09
CA HIS A 155 -0.18 12.83 -0.45
C HIS A 155 -0.46 11.59 -1.29
N THR A 156 -1.52 10.84 -0.96
CA THR A 156 -1.91 9.66 -1.74
C THR A 156 -2.24 10.03 -3.18
N VAL A 157 -2.98 11.13 -3.40
CA VAL A 157 -3.31 11.63 -4.73
C VAL A 157 -2.06 12.12 -5.46
N ALA A 158 -1.21 12.91 -4.80
CA ALA A 158 0.03 13.42 -5.37
C ALA A 158 0.94 12.28 -5.86
N ASN A 159 1.10 11.24 -5.04
CA ASN A 159 1.89 10.06 -5.40
C ASN A 159 1.27 9.29 -6.57
N ALA A 160 -0.05 9.11 -6.59
CA ALA A 160 -0.75 8.44 -7.69
C ALA A 160 -0.57 9.18 -9.02
N LEU A 161 -0.76 10.50 -9.02
CA LEU A 161 -0.60 11.36 -10.19
C LEU A 161 0.84 11.43 -10.69
N SER A 162 1.83 11.31 -9.79
CA SER A 162 3.25 11.32 -10.16
C SER A 162 3.68 10.05 -10.92
N CYS A 163 2.93 8.95 -10.78
CA CYS A 163 3.32 7.64 -11.30
C CYS A 163 2.38 7.11 -12.40
N ASN A 164 1.23 7.74 -12.61
CA ASN A 164 0.22 7.26 -13.55
C ASN A 164 -0.58 8.42 -14.14
N ALA A 165 -0.26 8.82 -15.37
CA ALA A 165 -0.98 9.88 -16.09
C ALA A 165 -2.48 9.59 -16.25
N ALA A 166 -2.89 8.32 -16.35
CA ALA A 166 -4.30 7.96 -16.43
C ALA A 166 -5.08 8.26 -15.14
N ALA A 167 -4.40 8.37 -13.99
CA ALA A 167 -5.03 8.79 -12.75
C ALA A 167 -5.55 10.22 -12.82
N MET A 168 -4.86 11.12 -13.57
CA MET A 168 -5.33 12.49 -13.77
C MET A 168 -6.66 12.52 -14.53
N ASN A 169 -6.73 11.78 -15.63
CA ASN A 169 -7.94 11.69 -16.45
C ASN A 169 -9.11 11.11 -15.66
N GLU A 170 -8.87 10.09 -14.83
CA GLU A 170 -9.90 9.57 -13.92
C GLU A 170 -10.39 10.67 -12.97
N ILE A 171 -9.47 11.36 -12.26
CA ILE A 171 -9.81 12.38 -11.27
C ILE A 171 -10.61 13.53 -11.87
N LEU A 172 -10.14 14.09 -12.99
CA LEU A 172 -10.79 15.24 -13.63
C LEU A 172 -12.15 14.86 -14.23
N SER A 173 -12.31 13.62 -14.69
CA SER A 173 -13.60 13.13 -15.21
C SER A 173 -14.67 12.97 -14.12
N THR A 174 -14.28 12.76 -12.86
CA THR A 174 -15.23 12.50 -11.76
C THR A 174 -15.34 13.62 -10.73
N ASN A 175 -14.36 14.53 -10.64
CA ASN A 175 -14.34 15.63 -9.70
C ASN A 175 -13.92 16.93 -10.42
N ALA A 176 -14.86 17.53 -11.16
CA ALA A 176 -14.61 18.75 -11.95
C ALA A 176 -14.11 19.93 -11.09
N ASP A 177 -14.57 20.01 -9.83
CA ASP A 177 -14.20 21.09 -8.91
C ASP A 177 -12.87 20.86 -8.19
N PHE A 178 -12.20 19.73 -8.42
CA PHE A 178 -10.99 19.36 -7.69
C PHE A 178 -9.90 20.44 -7.73
N ILE A 179 -9.61 20.99 -8.91
CA ILE A 179 -8.59 22.04 -9.08
C ILE A 179 -9.01 23.36 -8.45
N VAL A 180 -10.30 23.68 -8.51
CA VAL A 180 -10.86 24.90 -7.90
C VAL A 180 -10.73 24.81 -6.37
N ILE A 181 -11.06 23.65 -5.78
CA ILE A 181 -10.93 23.39 -4.35
C ILE A 181 -9.47 23.53 -3.89
N LEU A 182 -8.52 22.91 -4.60
CA LEU A 182 -7.10 23.06 -4.28
C LEU A 182 -6.65 24.52 -4.32
N THR A 183 -7.07 25.27 -5.34
CA THR A 183 -6.71 26.70 -5.48
C THR A 183 -7.29 27.54 -4.35
N ASN A 184 -8.52 27.27 -3.93
CA ASN A 184 -9.17 27.96 -2.81
C ASN A 184 -8.46 27.66 -1.48
N LEU A 185 -8.02 26.43 -1.26
CA LEU A 185 -7.32 26.03 -0.02
C LEU A 185 -5.98 26.74 0.16
N ILE A 186 -5.24 27.05 -0.90
CA ILE A 186 -3.98 27.83 -0.78
C ILE A 186 -4.21 29.19 -0.14
N ASN A 187 -5.35 29.81 -0.43
CA ASN A 187 -5.69 31.16 0.05
C ASN A 187 -6.49 31.12 1.36
N ALA A 188 -6.82 29.94 1.87
CA ALA A 188 -7.59 29.77 3.08
C ALA A 188 -6.70 29.79 4.34
N SER A 189 -7.28 30.16 5.47
CA SER A 189 -6.62 30.06 6.78
C SER A 189 -6.63 28.61 7.28
N ILE A 190 -5.77 27.77 6.70
CA ILE A 190 -5.63 26.35 7.03
C ILE A 190 -4.20 26.03 7.53
N PRO A 191 -3.98 24.86 8.14
CA PRO A 191 -2.66 24.46 8.63
C PRO A 191 -1.59 24.41 7.53
N SER A 192 -0.38 24.84 7.86
CA SER A 192 0.72 25.03 6.88
C SER A 192 1.18 23.74 6.21
N ASN A 193 1.09 22.60 6.89
CA ASN A 193 1.32 21.27 6.32
C ASN A 193 0.31 20.96 5.21
N VAL A 194 -0.98 21.29 5.40
CA VAL A 194 -2.01 21.11 4.38
C VAL A 194 -1.76 22.05 3.20
N VAL A 195 -1.44 23.32 3.44
CA VAL A 195 -1.07 24.26 2.36
C VAL A 195 0.09 23.72 1.52
N SER A 196 1.12 23.19 2.19
CA SER A 196 2.30 22.61 1.52
C SER A 196 1.92 21.38 0.67
N ALA A 197 1.06 20.50 1.19
CA ALA A 197 0.58 19.33 0.46
C ALA A 197 -0.27 19.72 -0.76
N VAL A 198 -1.16 20.72 -0.62
CA VAL A 198 -1.96 21.28 -1.71
C VAL A 198 -1.08 21.91 -2.80
N ALA A 199 -0.09 22.71 -2.40
CA ALA A 199 0.83 23.35 -3.34
C ALA A 199 1.63 22.31 -4.14
N ASN A 200 2.16 21.27 -3.49
CA ASN A 200 2.85 20.17 -4.16
C ASN A 200 1.93 19.45 -5.17
N LEU A 201 0.69 19.20 -4.78
CA LEU A 201 -0.29 18.56 -5.65
C LEU A 201 -0.62 19.42 -6.88
N LEU A 202 -0.80 20.73 -6.72
CA LEU A 202 -1.02 21.64 -7.86
C LEU A 202 0.17 21.69 -8.82
N ILE A 203 1.41 21.65 -8.31
CA ILE A 203 2.61 21.57 -9.16
C ILE A 203 2.58 20.29 -10.01
N ILE A 204 2.24 19.15 -9.40
CA ILE A 204 2.12 17.87 -10.12
C ILE A 204 1.00 17.93 -11.17
N VAL A 205 -0.15 18.53 -10.83
CA VAL A 205 -1.25 18.71 -11.78
C VAL A 205 -0.81 19.56 -12.97
N ALA A 206 -0.20 20.72 -12.72
CA ALA A 206 0.29 21.60 -13.78
C ALA A 206 1.33 20.91 -14.67
N GLY A 207 2.23 20.13 -14.07
CA GLY A 207 3.22 19.33 -14.81
C GLY A 207 2.59 18.28 -15.72
N ASN A 208 1.52 17.61 -15.27
CA ASN A 208 0.78 16.64 -16.11
C ASN A 208 0.01 17.34 -17.25
N GLY A 209 -0.59 18.50 -17.00
CA GLY A 209 -1.28 19.28 -18.03
C GLY A 209 -0.36 19.75 -19.17
N HIS A 210 0.93 19.99 -18.89
CA HIS A 210 1.92 20.31 -19.92
C HIS A 210 2.35 19.09 -20.76
N ALA A 211 2.32 17.86 -20.22
CA ALA A 211 2.69 16.66 -20.95
C ALA A 211 1.70 16.34 -22.08
N ASP A 212 0.40 16.53 -21.84
CA ASP A 212 -0.66 16.31 -22.85
C ASP A 212 -0.61 17.37 -23.99
N LEU A 213 -0.15 18.58 -23.70
CA LEU A 213 0.07 19.65 -24.70
C LEU A 213 1.28 19.40 -25.62
N ILE A 214 2.26 18.62 -25.18
CA ILE A 214 3.42 18.26 -25.99
C ILE A 214 3.08 17.08 -26.92
N LEU A 215 2.29 16.11 -26.43
CA LEU A 215 1.86 14.96 -27.24
C LEU A 215 0.77 15.30 -28.27
N SER A 216 -0.02 16.35 -28.04
CA SER A 216 -1.01 16.86 -29.01
C SER A 216 -0.42 17.78 -30.08
N ASN A 217 0.85 18.16 -29.97
CA ASN A 217 1.56 18.99 -30.95
C ASN A 217 2.56 18.20 -31.82
N ASP A 218 2.50 16.86 -31.83
CA ASP A 218 3.29 16.07 -32.76
C ASP A 218 2.76 16.29 -34.21
N PRO A 219 3.50 16.99 -35.10
CA PRO A 219 3.04 17.30 -36.44
C PRO A 219 2.99 16.07 -37.36
N SER A 220 3.40 14.88 -36.87
CA SER A 220 3.46 13.65 -37.66
C SER A 220 2.14 12.88 -37.79
N SER A 221 1.03 13.40 -37.24
CA SER A 221 -0.31 12.78 -37.35
C SER A 221 -1.26 13.43 -38.37
N THR A 222 -0.72 14.02 -39.44
CA THR A 222 -1.53 14.36 -40.62
C THR A 222 -1.37 13.27 -41.69
N PHE A 223 -2.51 12.68 -42.07
CA PHE A 223 -2.67 11.84 -43.26
C PHE A 223 -2.16 12.53 -44.52
#